data_AF-A0A222P0P1-F1
#
_entry.id   AF-A0A222P0P1-F1
#
_cell.length_a   1.000
_cell.length_b   1.000
_cell.length_c   1.000
_cell.angle_alpha   90.00
_cell.angle_beta   90.00
_cell.angle_gamma   90.00
#
_symmetry.space_group_name_H-M   'P 1'
#
loop_
_entity.id
_entity.type
_entity.pdbx_description
1 polymer ?
#
loop_
_entity_poly.entity_id
_entity_poly.type
_entity_poly.pdbx_seq_one_letter_code
_entity_poly.pdbx_strand_id
1 'polypeptide(L)'
;MPHEEATTIKKTKAQVDFTTRESDDGLGIEDGTEFSTWYHNDDAQRIVWALYQEVPEEKKEHFLKPYVFFDTGGAISLDRLMTAAKAWLLNSDKRYFPFIIKPELGGAHYMAGILRREKDSEVTLLLFNPIGYPDEAAKERARKRFELSSINEVGGMRLITSPHQIQSLKKDGNEKLVSCGPISIEFIKYAINNPDWIDRVDETFELPAYLLQYALDSETDYQRRIVEVRKAHYHALGKIPDSMLKKIENAGAKVTDFLLTFPENSASTVEEKGSTSTVEVKSSTKSNQEMKGDLKVDERYFEQLSSDDNTEEDKIEPSENEALEEDEALEEDEALEEYEALEEYKVLEDEQEDELKSQFLVESLTSSIKAELINHSTSSPQNRSIDVSSPVPVNPSHVRDAKGIETVENEIERLRALRGFFSIGASSKADKIKQALNAAKSSMIEDVRKDKKVRDALAEHRLFGFFGLKKANALRHIDEALEAEKDNKLQ
;
A
#
# COMPACT_ATOMS: atom_id res chain seq x y z
N MET A 1 11.25 -39.30 37.65
CA MET A 1 10.52 -38.08 37.30
C MET A 1 10.25 -38.16 35.81
N PRO A 2 9.00 -38.03 35.33
CA PRO A 2 8.75 -37.97 33.90
C PRO A 2 9.46 -36.74 33.34
N HIS A 3 10.22 -36.91 32.26
CA HIS A 3 10.73 -35.79 31.48
C HIS A 3 9.51 -35.16 30.79
N GLU A 4 9.14 -33.94 31.18
CA GLU A 4 8.26 -33.12 30.36
C GLU A 4 9.00 -32.85 29.05
N GLU A 5 8.59 -33.54 27.99
CA GLU A 5 9.06 -33.27 26.64
C GLU A 5 8.61 -31.85 26.27
N ALA A 6 9.57 -31.00 25.96
CA ALA A 6 9.29 -29.65 25.48
C ALA A 6 8.60 -29.76 24.12
N THR A 7 7.29 -29.51 24.09
CA THR A 7 6.52 -29.44 22.85
C THR A 7 7.09 -28.33 21.99
N THR A 8 7.77 -28.69 20.89
CA THR A 8 8.29 -27.71 19.94
C THR A 8 7.09 -27.08 19.22
N ILE A 9 6.77 -25.84 19.56
CA ILE A 9 5.66 -25.11 18.93
C ILE A 9 6.01 -24.92 17.45
N LYS A 10 5.30 -25.62 16.57
CA LYS A 10 5.45 -25.50 15.11
C LYS A 10 5.14 -24.06 14.69
N LYS A 11 6.12 -23.38 14.09
CA LYS A 11 5.97 -22.02 13.56
C LYS A 11 5.04 -22.03 12.34
N THR A 12 4.14 -21.05 12.25
CA THR A 12 3.32 -20.86 11.05
C THR A 12 4.14 -20.29 9.90
N LYS A 13 3.70 -20.46 8.65
CA LYS A 13 4.32 -19.81 7.49
C LYS A 13 4.37 -18.29 7.64
N ALA A 14 3.36 -17.68 8.27
CA ALA A 14 3.37 -16.24 8.54
C ALA A 14 4.52 -15.82 9.45
N GLN A 15 4.81 -16.61 10.50
CA GLN A 15 5.95 -16.39 11.38
C GLN A 15 7.28 -16.62 10.67
N VAL A 16 7.37 -17.69 9.88
CA VAL A 16 8.58 -17.99 9.10
C VAL A 16 8.86 -16.86 8.12
N ASP A 17 7.88 -16.46 7.31
CA ASP A 17 8.02 -15.36 6.35
C ASP A 17 8.45 -14.04 7.03
N PHE A 18 8.02 -13.81 8.29
CA PHE A 18 8.38 -12.60 9.05
C PHE A 18 9.82 -12.58 9.56
N THR A 19 10.43 -13.73 9.82
CA THR A 19 11.81 -13.82 10.36
C THR A 19 12.84 -14.29 9.33
N THR A 20 12.41 -14.67 8.13
CA THR A 20 13.28 -15.30 7.11
C THR A 20 13.16 -14.66 5.72
N ARG A 21 12.67 -13.42 5.65
CA ARG A 21 12.47 -12.74 4.37
C ARG A 21 13.82 -12.36 3.77
N GLU A 22 14.04 -12.66 2.50
CA GLU A 22 15.20 -12.13 1.78
C GLU A 22 15.05 -10.61 1.65
N SER A 23 16.10 -9.86 1.99
CA SER A 23 16.12 -8.40 1.88
C SER A 23 15.82 -7.96 0.44
N ASP A 24 15.26 -6.76 0.27
CA ASP A 24 14.98 -6.21 -1.07
C ASP A 24 16.26 -6.09 -1.93
N ASP A 25 17.43 -5.96 -1.28
CA ASP A 25 18.72 -5.94 -1.94
C ASP A 25 19.28 -7.35 -2.29
N GLY A 26 18.70 -8.42 -1.75
CA GLY A 26 19.14 -9.82 -1.93
C GLY A 26 20.47 -10.13 -1.23
N LEU A 27 20.90 -9.26 -0.31
CA LEU A 27 22.18 -9.39 0.39
C LEU A 27 22.07 -10.13 1.72
N GLY A 28 20.87 -10.41 2.20
CA GLY A 28 20.70 -11.10 3.48
C GLY A 28 19.27 -11.51 3.78
N ILE A 29 19.09 -12.01 4.99
CA ILE A 29 17.80 -12.32 5.58
C ILE A 29 17.45 -11.18 6.54
N GLU A 30 16.25 -10.65 6.41
CA GLU A 30 15.67 -9.66 7.32
C GLU A 30 14.77 -10.37 8.33
N ASP A 31 15.08 -10.17 9.62
CA ASP A 31 14.22 -10.62 10.72
C ASP A 31 13.32 -9.46 11.17
N GLY A 32 12.01 -9.58 10.96
CA GLY A 32 11.03 -8.58 11.35
C GLY A 32 10.94 -8.32 12.86
N THR A 33 11.51 -9.20 13.69
CA THR A 33 11.63 -9.00 15.14
C THR A 33 12.76 -8.04 15.53
N GLU A 34 13.72 -7.81 14.63
CA GLU A 34 14.81 -6.87 14.84
C GLU A 34 14.35 -5.42 14.66
N PHE A 35 15.02 -4.50 15.37
CA PHE A 35 14.65 -3.09 15.32
C PHE A 35 14.85 -2.48 13.93
N SER A 36 15.96 -2.81 13.26
CA SER A 36 16.43 -2.26 11.99
C SER A 36 15.61 -2.65 10.76
N THR A 37 14.71 -3.62 10.90
CA THR A 37 14.00 -4.22 9.77
C THR A 37 12.70 -3.46 9.44
N TRP A 38 12.45 -3.14 8.17
CA TRP A 38 11.15 -2.60 7.78
C TRP A 38 10.07 -3.69 7.78
N TYR A 39 8.85 -3.32 8.17
CA TYR A 39 7.72 -4.23 7.99
C TYR A 39 7.40 -4.36 6.50
N HIS A 40 7.39 -5.59 6.00
CA HIS A 40 6.86 -5.86 4.69
C HIS A 40 5.34 -5.66 4.70
N ASN A 41 4.80 -5.34 3.53
CA ASN A 41 3.37 -5.10 3.34
C ASN A 41 2.52 -6.27 3.85
N ASP A 42 2.81 -7.48 3.37
CA ASP A 42 2.10 -8.70 3.78
C ASP A 42 2.09 -8.90 5.30
N ASP A 43 3.18 -8.56 5.98
CA ASP A 43 3.31 -8.74 7.43
C ASP A 43 2.35 -7.78 8.15
N ALA A 44 2.33 -6.51 7.76
CA ALA A 44 1.39 -5.53 8.31
C ALA A 44 -0.07 -5.96 8.10
N GLN A 45 -0.42 -6.45 6.91
CA GLN A 45 -1.77 -6.93 6.61
C GLN A 45 -2.16 -8.15 7.45
N ARG A 46 -1.24 -9.12 7.61
CA ARG A 46 -1.45 -10.34 8.40
C ARG A 46 -1.57 -10.03 9.89
N ILE A 47 -0.69 -9.18 10.43
CA ILE A 47 -0.72 -8.78 11.86
C ILE A 47 -2.02 -8.06 12.18
N VAL A 48 -2.40 -7.05 11.38
CA VAL A 48 -3.64 -6.31 11.60
C VAL A 48 -4.86 -7.22 11.50
N TRP A 49 -4.86 -8.17 10.55
CA TRP A 49 -5.92 -9.16 10.44
C TRP A 49 -6.02 -10.03 11.70
N ALA A 50 -4.88 -10.56 12.20
CA ALA A 50 -4.85 -11.38 13.41
C ALA A 50 -5.36 -10.60 14.63
N LEU A 51 -4.91 -9.37 14.81
CA LEU A 51 -5.36 -8.50 15.90
C LEU A 51 -6.86 -8.18 15.81
N TYR A 52 -7.40 -8.04 14.59
CA TYR A 52 -8.84 -7.86 14.40
C TYR A 52 -9.64 -9.11 14.76
N GLN A 53 -9.12 -10.32 14.52
CA GLN A 53 -9.81 -11.55 14.91
C GLN A 53 -9.98 -11.67 16.43
N GLU A 54 -9.05 -11.10 17.20
CA GLU A 54 -9.09 -11.09 18.68
C GLU A 54 -10.05 -10.04 19.27
N VAL A 55 -10.59 -9.13 18.45
CA VAL A 55 -11.57 -8.14 18.91
C VAL A 55 -12.88 -8.85 19.29
N PRO A 56 -13.56 -8.47 20.38
CA PRO A 56 -14.89 -9.02 20.68
C PRO A 56 -15.91 -8.75 19.58
N GLU A 57 -16.81 -9.71 19.29
CA GLU A 57 -17.77 -9.61 18.19
C GLU A 57 -18.69 -8.38 18.30
N GLU A 58 -19.11 -8.03 19.53
CA GLU A 58 -19.91 -6.84 19.79
C GLU A 58 -19.19 -5.54 19.44
N LYS A 59 -17.86 -5.55 19.34
CA LYS A 59 -17.10 -4.40 18.83
C LYS A 59 -16.93 -4.51 17.32
N LYS A 60 -16.62 -5.71 16.78
CA LYS A 60 -16.44 -5.95 15.34
C LYS A 60 -17.65 -5.49 14.52
N GLU A 61 -18.87 -5.58 15.07
CA GLU A 61 -20.11 -5.16 14.40
C GLU A 61 -20.08 -3.69 13.94
N HIS A 62 -19.27 -2.83 14.56
CA HIS A 62 -19.13 -1.42 14.22
C HIS A 62 -18.07 -1.13 13.14
N PHE A 63 -17.21 -2.08 12.83
CA PHE A 63 -16.04 -1.88 11.96
C PHE A 63 -16.19 -2.63 10.65
N LEU A 64 -15.81 -1.99 9.55
CA LEU A 64 -15.28 -2.73 8.40
C LEU A 64 -13.98 -3.42 8.82
N LYS A 65 -13.72 -4.60 8.24
CA LYS A 65 -12.44 -5.31 8.45
C LYS A 65 -11.29 -4.36 8.12
N PRO A 66 -10.28 -4.21 9.01
CA PRO A 66 -9.19 -3.31 8.73
C PRO A 66 -8.43 -3.70 7.46
N TYR A 67 -7.97 -2.71 6.73
CA TYR A 67 -7.29 -2.93 5.47
C TYR A 67 -5.97 -2.18 5.41
N VAL A 68 -4.98 -2.75 4.71
CA VAL A 68 -3.71 -2.07 4.49
C VAL A 68 -3.54 -1.71 3.02
N PHE A 69 -3.56 -0.41 2.75
CA PHE A 69 -3.31 0.16 1.43
C PHE A 69 -1.80 0.24 1.19
N PHE A 70 -1.28 -0.65 0.36
CA PHE A 70 0.11 -0.63 -0.03
C PHE A 70 0.33 0.13 -1.33
N ASP A 71 1.59 0.53 -1.56
CA ASP A 71 2.20 1.10 -2.76
C ASP A 71 1.21 1.52 -3.85
N THR A 72 0.37 2.52 -3.55
CA THR A 72 -0.61 3.08 -4.50
C THR A 72 0.06 3.58 -5.78
N GLY A 73 1.39 3.68 -5.79
CA GLY A 73 2.17 3.75 -7.01
C GLY A 73 2.10 5.10 -7.70
N GLY A 74 1.51 6.10 -7.03
CA GLY A 74 0.98 7.28 -7.70
C GLY A 74 -0.09 6.95 -8.75
N ALA A 75 -0.53 5.69 -8.87
CA ALA A 75 -1.60 5.27 -9.78
C ALA A 75 -2.96 5.81 -9.32
N ILE A 76 -3.10 6.02 -8.01
CA ILE A 76 -4.26 6.65 -7.38
C ILE A 76 -3.77 7.69 -6.37
N SER A 77 -4.27 8.92 -6.45
CA SER A 77 -3.99 9.95 -5.44
C SER A 77 -4.60 9.54 -4.10
N LEU A 78 -4.03 10.05 -2.99
CA LEU A 78 -4.60 9.80 -1.67
C LEU A 78 -6.06 10.26 -1.61
N ASP A 79 -6.36 11.42 -2.20
CA ASP A 79 -7.70 11.97 -2.29
C ASP A 79 -8.70 10.99 -2.91
N ARG A 80 -8.37 10.44 -4.10
CA ARG A 80 -9.23 9.49 -4.81
C ARG A 80 -9.38 8.17 -4.05
N LEU A 81 -8.29 7.67 -3.47
CA LEU A 81 -8.32 6.45 -2.65
C LEU A 81 -9.27 6.62 -1.47
N MET A 82 -9.18 7.76 -0.78
CA MET A 82 -10.04 8.08 0.35
C MET A 82 -11.49 8.32 -0.06
N THR A 83 -11.77 8.89 -1.24
CA THR A 83 -13.14 8.96 -1.80
C THR A 83 -13.73 7.56 -2.03
N ALA A 84 -12.96 6.63 -2.58
CA ALA A 84 -13.41 5.26 -2.78
C ALA A 84 -13.66 4.54 -1.45
N ALA A 85 -12.77 4.73 -0.47
CA ALA A 85 -12.94 4.21 0.89
C ALA A 85 -14.16 4.82 1.62
N LYS A 86 -14.42 6.13 1.44
CA LYS A 86 -15.63 6.83 1.92
C LYS A 86 -16.88 6.16 1.38
N ALA A 87 -16.94 5.98 0.07
CA ALA A 87 -18.08 5.36 -0.61
C ALA A 87 -18.30 3.93 -0.12
N TRP A 88 -17.24 3.16 0.10
CA TRP A 88 -17.36 1.82 0.65
C TRP A 88 -17.90 1.84 2.09
N LEU A 89 -17.36 2.71 2.95
CA LEU A 89 -17.88 2.87 4.30
C LEU A 89 -19.36 3.23 4.26
N LEU A 90 -19.76 4.26 3.50
CA LEU A 90 -21.16 4.72 3.43
C LEU A 90 -22.14 3.66 2.90
N ASN A 91 -21.70 2.74 2.04
CA ASN A 91 -22.52 1.64 1.53
C ASN A 91 -22.60 0.43 2.48
N SER A 92 -21.84 0.44 3.58
CA SER A 92 -21.95 -0.59 4.62
C SER A 92 -22.96 -0.19 5.71
N ASP A 93 -23.23 -1.09 6.65
CA ASP A 93 -23.91 -0.80 7.92
C ASP A 93 -22.93 -0.35 9.02
N LYS A 94 -21.63 -0.30 8.70
CA LYS A 94 -20.55 -0.06 9.67
C LYS A 94 -20.34 1.43 9.92
N ARG A 95 -19.81 1.72 11.11
CA ARG A 95 -19.53 3.07 11.57
C ARG A 95 -18.08 3.49 11.31
N TYR A 96 -17.15 2.53 11.35
CA TYR A 96 -15.73 2.81 11.26
C TYR A 96 -15.08 1.98 10.15
N PHE A 97 -14.09 2.56 9.47
CA PHE A 97 -13.18 1.84 8.60
C PHE A 97 -11.73 2.12 9.00
N PRO A 98 -11.11 1.24 9.79
CA PRO A 98 -9.70 1.35 10.18
C PRO A 98 -8.80 0.88 9.03
N PHE A 99 -7.67 1.55 8.86
CA PHE A 99 -6.73 1.18 7.82
C PHE A 99 -5.29 1.60 8.13
N ILE A 100 -4.35 0.95 7.46
CA ILE A 100 -2.96 1.43 7.36
C ILE A 100 -2.71 1.80 5.90
N ILE A 101 -1.89 2.81 5.66
CA ILE A 101 -1.51 3.24 4.31
C ILE A 101 -0.02 3.49 4.22
N LYS A 102 0.54 3.09 3.09
CA LYS A 102 1.88 3.41 2.64
C LYS A 102 1.77 4.26 1.37
N PRO A 103 1.72 5.60 1.51
CA PRO A 103 1.32 6.50 0.42
C PRO A 103 2.38 6.62 -0.68
N GLU A 104 3.63 6.30 -0.38
CA GLU A 104 4.75 6.43 -1.30
C GLU A 104 5.09 5.10 -1.97
N LEU A 105 5.22 5.15 -3.30
CA LEU A 105 5.65 4.01 -4.09
C LEU A 105 7.08 3.59 -3.71
N GLY A 106 7.20 2.46 -3.04
CA GLY A 106 8.50 2.02 -2.55
C GLY A 106 9.07 2.89 -1.44
N GLY A 107 8.26 3.79 -0.85
CA GLY A 107 8.65 4.46 0.39
C GLY A 107 8.77 3.43 1.51
N ALA A 108 9.25 3.83 2.68
CA ALA A 108 9.30 2.95 3.85
C ALA A 108 8.31 3.34 4.94
N HIS A 109 7.46 4.34 4.67
CA HIS A 109 6.73 5.05 5.71
C HIS A 109 5.25 4.66 5.77
N TYR A 110 4.84 4.05 6.88
CA TYR A 110 3.45 3.72 7.18
C TYR A 110 2.76 4.84 7.96
N MET A 111 1.48 5.04 7.66
CA MET A 111 0.54 5.84 8.46
C MET A 111 -0.70 5.00 8.76
N ALA A 112 -1.39 5.30 9.85
CA ALA A 112 -2.66 4.67 10.18
C ALA A 112 -3.80 5.68 10.07
N GLY A 113 -4.99 5.21 9.70
CA GLY A 113 -6.17 6.06 9.63
C GLY A 113 -7.45 5.33 9.98
N ILE A 114 -8.48 6.11 10.29
CA ILE A 114 -9.83 5.62 10.56
C ILE A 114 -10.81 6.57 9.89
N LEU A 115 -11.63 6.04 8.98
CA LEU A 115 -12.83 6.76 8.55
C LEU A 115 -13.92 6.54 9.59
N ARG A 116 -14.52 7.63 10.08
CA ARG A 116 -15.63 7.62 11.03
C ARG A 116 -16.86 8.19 10.35
N ARG A 117 -17.94 7.40 10.29
CA ARG A 117 -19.27 7.86 9.87
C ARG A 117 -19.91 8.67 11.01
N GLU A 118 -20.25 9.90 10.69
CA GLU A 118 -20.96 10.83 11.57
C GLU A 118 -22.48 10.59 11.51
N LYS A 119 -23.23 11.22 12.43
CA LYS A 119 -24.69 11.02 12.55
C LYS A 119 -25.48 11.52 11.35
N ASP A 120 -24.97 12.50 10.64
CA ASP A 120 -25.53 13.12 9.45
C ASP A 120 -25.08 12.43 8.15
N SER A 121 -24.44 11.26 8.25
CA SER A 121 -23.83 10.54 7.12
C SER A 121 -22.62 11.25 6.50
N GLU A 122 -22.11 12.32 7.12
CA GLU A 122 -20.78 12.81 6.81
C GLU A 122 -19.72 11.81 7.26
N VAL A 123 -18.52 11.94 6.72
CA VAL A 123 -17.39 11.08 7.08
C VAL A 123 -16.21 11.96 7.44
N THR A 124 -15.59 11.65 8.58
CA THR A 124 -14.34 12.26 9.04
C THR A 124 -13.21 11.25 8.87
N LEU A 125 -12.08 11.67 8.28
CA LEU A 125 -10.83 10.90 8.32
C LEU A 125 -9.99 11.36 9.52
N LEU A 126 -9.73 10.43 10.44
CA LEU A 126 -8.71 10.56 11.48
C LEU A 126 -7.41 9.96 10.93
N LEU A 127 -6.35 10.76 10.78
CA LEU A 127 -5.06 10.32 10.25
C LEU A 127 -3.96 10.43 11.30
N PHE A 128 -3.40 9.29 11.67
CA PHE A 128 -2.25 9.17 12.55
C PHE A 128 -0.99 8.88 11.74
N ASN A 129 -0.05 9.82 11.78
CA ASN A 129 1.27 9.65 11.19
C ASN A 129 2.31 9.62 12.33
N PRO A 130 3.12 8.56 12.48
CA PRO A 130 4.12 8.47 13.54
C PRO A 130 5.12 9.64 13.61
N ILE A 131 5.43 10.30 12.48
CA ILE A 131 6.29 11.50 12.46
C ILE A 131 5.54 12.81 12.79
N GLY A 132 4.22 12.75 12.95
CA GLY A 132 3.37 13.86 13.39
C GLY A 132 3.13 14.98 12.37
N TYR A 133 2.18 15.85 12.71
CA TYR A 133 1.90 17.12 12.04
C TYR A 133 1.77 18.25 13.08
N PRO A 134 2.87 18.59 13.78
CA PRO A 134 2.82 19.43 14.98
C PRO A 134 2.38 20.88 14.71
N ASP A 135 2.50 21.34 13.47
CA ASP A 135 2.19 22.71 13.08
C ASP A 135 1.58 22.79 11.66
N GLU A 136 1.08 23.98 11.33
CA GLU A 136 0.48 24.29 10.02
C GLU A 136 1.48 24.13 8.87
N ALA A 137 2.77 24.33 9.10
CA ALA A 137 3.78 24.14 8.05
C ALA A 137 3.96 22.64 7.73
N ALA A 138 3.93 21.77 8.73
CA ALA A 138 3.93 20.32 8.58
C ALA A 138 2.68 19.83 7.84
N LYS A 139 1.50 20.36 8.19
CA LYS A 139 0.25 20.07 7.46
C LYS A 139 0.30 20.54 6.01
N GLU A 140 0.84 21.73 5.75
CA GLU A 140 0.97 22.25 4.38
C GLU A 140 1.97 21.44 3.55
N ARG A 141 3.05 20.93 4.16
CA ARG A 141 3.94 19.94 3.51
C ARG A 141 3.19 18.66 3.18
N ALA A 142 2.37 18.15 4.10
CA ALA A 142 1.56 16.96 3.88
C ALA A 142 0.54 17.17 2.75
N ARG A 143 -0.16 18.31 2.75
CA ARG A 143 -1.11 18.71 1.70
C ARG A 143 -0.45 18.68 0.32
N LYS A 144 0.77 19.22 0.19
CA LYS A 144 1.53 19.18 -1.07
C LYS A 144 1.94 17.76 -1.45
N ARG A 145 2.50 17.00 -0.50
CA ARG A 145 3.00 15.62 -0.73
C ARG A 145 1.90 14.66 -1.16
N PHE A 146 0.70 14.81 -0.58
CA PHE A 146 -0.45 13.96 -0.88
C PHE A 146 -1.42 14.57 -1.91
N GLU A 147 -1.05 15.72 -2.49
CA GLU A 147 -1.85 16.45 -3.48
C GLU A 147 -3.28 16.76 -3.00
N LEU A 148 -3.43 17.11 -1.72
CA LEU A 148 -4.72 17.44 -1.13
C LEU A 148 -5.20 18.83 -1.52
N SER A 149 -6.52 18.99 -1.61
CA SER A 149 -7.18 20.27 -1.88
C SER A 149 -6.97 21.27 -0.75
N SER A 150 -6.99 20.81 0.50
CA SER A 150 -6.73 21.62 1.70
C SER A 150 -6.03 20.81 2.79
N ILE A 151 -5.48 21.51 3.79
CA ILE A 151 -4.85 20.86 4.96
C ILE A 151 -5.86 20.15 5.88
N ASN A 152 -7.16 20.42 5.74
CA ASN A 152 -8.23 19.93 6.61
C ASN A 152 -9.27 19.10 5.84
N GLU A 153 -8.98 18.71 4.60
CA GLU A 153 -9.90 17.98 3.75
C GLU A 153 -9.19 16.93 2.89
N VAL A 154 -9.86 15.81 2.65
CA VAL A 154 -9.41 14.73 1.76
C VAL A 154 -10.60 13.97 1.21
N GLY A 155 -10.70 13.84 -0.11
CA GLY A 155 -11.77 13.11 -0.79
C GLY A 155 -13.17 13.61 -0.45
N GLY A 156 -13.33 14.93 -0.21
CA GLY A 156 -14.58 15.54 0.24
C GLY A 156 -14.96 15.15 1.67
N MET A 157 -13.99 14.83 2.53
CA MET A 157 -14.18 14.52 3.95
C MET A 157 -13.36 15.47 4.80
N ARG A 158 -13.84 15.73 6.02
CA ARG A 158 -13.05 16.42 7.04
C ARG A 158 -11.83 15.58 7.40
N LEU A 159 -10.64 16.18 7.37
CA LEU A 159 -9.39 15.56 7.76
C LEU A 159 -8.94 16.09 9.12
N ILE A 160 -8.73 15.18 10.07
CA ILE A 160 -8.14 15.45 11.38
C ILE A 160 -6.82 14.69 11.46
N THR A 161 -5.71 15.41 11.62
CA THR A 161 -4.37 14.84 11.65
C THR A 161 -3.76 14.88 13.05
N SER A 162 -3.12 13.80 13.49
CA SER A 162 -2.40 13.79 14.78
C SER A 162 -1.21 14.76 14.78
N PRO A 163 -1.08 15.66 15.78
CA PRO A 163 0.07 16.54 15.88
C PRO A 163 1.31 15.85 16.47
N HIS A 164 1.16 14.66 17.03
CA HIS A 164 2.18 14.00 17.86
C HIS A 164 3.30 13.40 17.01
N GLN A 165 4.53 13.87 17.25
CA GLN A 165 5.75 13.29 16.67
C GLN A 165 6.30 12.21 17.61
N ILE A 166 5.93 10.96 17.34
CA ILE A 166 6.38 9.79 18.12
C ILE A 166 7.70 9.25 17.58
N GLN A 167 7.87 9.28 16.27
CA GLN A 167 9.01 8.76 15.54
C GLN A 167 9.90 9.90 15.04
N SER A 168 11.22 9.68 15.06
CA SER A 168 12.21 10.57 14.46
C SER A 168 13.39 9.76 13.95
N LEU A 169 14.22 10.35 13.07
CA LEU A 169 15.45 9.70 12.61
C LEU A 169 16.35 9.35 13.79
N LYS A 170 16.51 10.25 14.77
CA LYS A 170 17.29 10.03 15.99
C LYS A 170 16.84 8.78 16.74
N LYS A 171 15.54 8.66 17.03
CA LYS A 171 15.00 7.49 17.74
C LYS A 171 15.14 6.18 16.95
N ASP A 172 15.16 6.28 15.62
CA ASP A 172 15.33 5.14 14.72
C ASP A 172 16.79 4.90 14.27
N GLY A 173 17.78 5.42 15.01
CA GLY A 173 19.20 5.12 14.76
C GLY A 173 19.83 5.95 13.63
N ASN A 174 19.28 7.12 13.32
CA ASN A 174 19.77 8.14 12.38
C ASN A 174 19.84 7.77 10.89
N GLU A 175 19.60 6.51 10.52
CA GLU A 175 19.73 6.07 9.12
C GLU A 175 18.39 5.97 8.40
N LYS A 176 17.39 5.38 9.06
CA LYS A 176 16.13 4.96 8.42
C LYS A 176 14.98 5.05 9.41
N LEU A 177 13.77 5.33 8.92
CA LEU A 177 12.55 5.29 9.72
C LEU A 177 11.96 3.87 9.72
N VAL A 178 12.32 3.05 10.70
CA VAL A 178 11.99 1.61 10.77
C VAL A 178 10.77 1.29 11.62
N SER A 179 10.40 2.17 12.55
CA SER A 179 9.36 1.90 13.56
C SER A 179 7.93 2.30 13.15
N CYS A 180 7.75 2.95 12.00
CA CYS A 180 6.45 3.47 11.55
C CYS A 180 5.37 2.37 11.40
N GLY A 181 5.75 1.17 10.93
CA GLY A 181 4.87 0.01 10.79
C GLY A 181 4.35 -0.49 12.14
N PRO A 182 5.24 -0.92 13.06
CA PRO A 182 4.85 -1.34 14.40
C PRO A 182 3.95 -0.34 15.15
N ILE A 183 4.29 0.95 15.10
CA ILE A 183 3.52 2.00 15.79
C ILE A 183 2.14 2.19 15.15
N SER A 184 2.04 2.17 13.82
CA SER A 184 0.77 2.27 13.10
C SER A 184 -0.16 1.09 13.43
N ILE A 185 0.39 -0.12 13.57
CA ILE A 185 -0.37 -1.31 13.97
C ILE A 185 -0.87 -1.19 15.41
N GLU A 186 -0.03 -0.75 16.34
CA GLU A 186 -0.44 -0.52 17.73
C GLU A 186 -1.54 0.56 17.84
N PHE A 187 -1.49 1.59 17.01
CA PHE A 187 -2.58 2.57 16.89
C PHE A 187 -3.90 1.92 16.46
N ILE A 188 -3.89 1.12 15.39
CA ILE A 188 -5.09 0.42 14.92
C ILE A 188 -5.62 -0.55 15.97
N LYS A 189 -4.74 -1.33 16.60
CA LYS A 189 -5.09 -2.27 17.67
C LYS A 189 -5.82 -1.58 18.82
N TYR A 190 -5.38 -0.40 19.24
CA TYR A 190 -6.07 0.33 20.29
C TYR A 190 -7.42 0.88 19.80
N ALA A 191 -7.45 1.48 18.61
CA ALA A 191 -8.67 2.06 18.08
C ALA A 191 -9.80 1.03 17.96
N ILE A 192 -9.53 -0.14 17.36
CA ILE A 192 -10.54 -1.20 17.19
C ILE A 192 -11.04 -1.76 18.53
N ASN A 193 -10.22 -1.69 19.57
CA ASN A 193 -10.59 -2.10 20.93
C ASN A 193 -11.29 -0.99 21.73
N ASN A 194 -11.28 0.25 21.27
CA ASN A 194 -11.79 1.42 21.99
C ASN A 194 -12.63 2.34 21.08
N PRO A 195 -13.79 1.88 20.54
CA PRO A 195 -14.63 2.69 19.65
C PRO A 195 -15.07 4.01 20.29
N ASP A 196 -15.34 4.04 21.59
CA ASP A 196 -15.71 5.27 22.31
C ASP A 196 -14.60 6.32 22.32
N TRP A 197 -13.32 5.90 22.22
CA TRP A 197 -12.21 6.85 22.07
C TRP A 197 -12.26 7.47 20.67
N ILE A 198 -12.48 6.67 19.62
CA ILE A 198 -12.63 7.17 18.23
C ILE A 198 -13.70 8.26 18.15
N ASP A 199 -14.81 8.08 18.85
CA ASP A 199 -15.92 9.05 18.91
C ASP A 199 -15.55 10.41 19.52
N ARG A 200 -14.56 10.43 20.41
CA ARG A 200 -14.11 11.65 21.09
C ARG A 200 -12.98 12.36 20.38
N VAL A 201 -12.31 11.70 19.41
CA VAL A 201 -11.21 12.33 18.67
C VAL A 201 -11.75 13.50 17.85
N ASP A 202 -11.19 14.68 18.12
CA ASP A 202 -11.43 15.95 17.44
C ASP A 202 -10.09 16.59 17.02
N GLU A 203 -10.07 17.89 16.71
CA GLU A 203 -8.85 18.62 16.31
C GLU A 203 -7.71 18.59 17.32
N THR A 204 -7.98 18.31 18.60
CA THR A 204 -6.92 18.15 19.61
C THR A 204 -6.16 16.83 19.43
N PHE A 205 -6.83 15.83 18.84
CA PHE A 205 -6.31 14.48 18.58
C PHE A 205 -5.56 13.90 19.78
N GLU A 206 -6.19 13.83 20.95
CA GLU A 206 -5.55 13.27 22.14
C GLU A 206 -5.17 11.80 21.94
N LEU A 207 -3.86 11.53 21.96
CA LEU A 207 -3.35 10.17 21.86
C LEU A 207 -3.54 9.39 23.18
N PRO A 208 -3.81 8.07 23.09
CA PRO A 208 -3.76 7.18 24.23
C PRO A 208 -2.40 7.27 24.95
N ALA A 209 -2.42 7.29 26.28
CA ALA A 209 -1.22 7.49 27.10
C ALA A 209 -0.07 6.53 26.74
N TYR A 210 -0.36 5.27 26.43
CA TYR A 210 0.67 4.29 26.07
C TYR A 210 1.32 4.56 24.69
N LEU A 211 0.59 5.15 23.73
CA LEU A 211 1.17 5.61 22.45
C LEU A 211 1.95 6.91 22.64
N LEU A 212 1.46 7.81 23.50
CA LEU A 212 2.16 9.04 23.84
C LEU A 212 3.50 8.75 24.54
N GLN A 213 3.59 7.65 25.30
CA GLN A 213 4.83 7.25 25.98
C GLN A 213 6.02 7.11 25.03
N TYR A 214 5.82 6.62 23.80
CA TYR A 214 6.89 6.52 22.81
C TYR A 214 7.51 7.89 22.47
N ALA A 215 6.72 8.97 22.49
CA ALA A 215 7.25 10.32 22.27
C ALA A 215 8.15 10.78 23.44
N LEU A 216 7.87 10.31 24.65
CA LEU A 216 8.59 10.66 25.87
C LEU A 216 9.78 9.75 26.18
N ASP A 217 9.80 8.54 25.60
CA ASP A 217 10.87 7.57 25.80
C ASP A 217 12.22 8.11 25.32
N SER A 218 13.28 7.75 26.06
CA SER A 218 14.67 7.88 25.59
C SER A 218 14.86 7.06 24.31
N GLU A 219 15.92 7.32 23.54
CA GLU A 219 16.20 6.55 22.33
C GLU A 219 16.29 5.04 22.63
N THR A 220 17.00 4.65 23.70
CA THR A 220 17.18 3.24 24.08
C THR A 220 15.88 2.60 24.56
N ASP A 221 15.06 3.31 25.36
CA ASP A 221 13.75 2.80 25.79
C ASP A 221 12.77 2.67 24.64
N TYR A 222 12.80 3.63 23.72
CA TYR A 222 11.99 3.61 22.51
C TYR A 222 12.33 2.39 21.66
N GLN A 223 13.62 2.17 21.35
CA GLN A 223 14.08 1.04 20.56
C GLN A 223 13.72 -0.29 21.21
N ARG A 224 13.95 -0.42 22.52
CA ARG A 224 13.57 -1.59 23.31
C ARG A 224 12.06 -1.87 23.21
N ARG A 225 11.22 -0.85 23.40
CA ARG A 225 9.77 -0.99 23.31
C ARG A 225 9.31 -1.39 21.91
N ILE A 226 9.93 -0.85 20.86
CA ILE A 226 9.63 -1.26 19.49
C ILE A 226 9.97 -2.75 19.27
N VAL A 227 11.09 -3.23 19.79
CA VAL A 227 11.43 -4.66 19.73
C VAL A 227 10.41 -5.51 20.50
N GLU A 228 9.95 -5.08 21.68
CA GLU A 228 8.89 -5.76 22.43
C GLU A 228 7.59 -5.86 21.63
N VAL A 229 7.18 -4.77 20.96
CA VAL A 229 6.02 -4.74 20.06
C VAL A 229 6.21 -5.71 18.89
N ARG A 230 7.38 -5.72 18.26
CA ARG A 230 7.67 -6.63 17.14
C ARG A 230 7.58 -8.10 17.54
N LYS A 231 8.06 -8.44 18.74
CA LYS A 231 7.90 -9.79 19.30
C LYS A 231 6.43 -10.12 19.54
N ALA A 232 5.63 -9.19 20.07
CA ALA A 232 4.19 -9.37 20.22
C ALA A 232 3.48 -9.60 18.86
N HIS A 233 3.89 -8.88 17.81
CA HIS A 233 3.38 -9.09 16.46
C HIS A 233 3.77 -10.46 15.88
N TYR A 234 5.01 -10.92 16.10
CA TYR A 234 5.42 -12.27 15.73
C TYR A 234 4.56 -13.34 16.42
N HIS A 235 4.18 -13.14 17.68
CA HIS A 235 3.25 -14.04 18.37
C HIS A 235 1.84 -13.98 17.77
N ALA A 236 1.34 -12.80 17.37
CA ALA A 236 0.06 -12.66 16.69
C ALA A 236 0.03 -13.40 15.34
N LEU A 237 1.13 -13.36 14.58
CA LEU A 237 1.28 -14.13 13.33
C LEU A 237 1.23 -15.65 13.54
N GLY A 238 1.64 -16.13 14.72
CA GLY A 238 1.52 -17.55 15.09
C GLY A 238 0.09 -18.04 15.24
N LYS A 239 -0.89 -17.13 15.33
CA LYS A 239 -2.32 -17.44 15.41
C LYS A 239 -2.96 -17.59 14.02
N ILE A 240 -2.23 -17.36 12.94
CA ILE A 240 -2.74 -17.45 11.57
C ILE A 240 -2.36 -18.82 10.98
N PRO A 241 -3.33 -19.73 10.77
CA PRO A 241 -3.06 -20.99 10.12
C PRO A 241 -2.61 -20.78 8.67
N ASP A 242 -1.73 -21.64 8.16
CA ASP A 242 -1.21 -21.56 6.79
C ASP A 242 -2.33 -21.62 5.72
N SER A 243 -3.42 -22.33 6.02
CA SER A 243 -4.61 -22.43 5.16
C SER A 243 -5.34 -21.09 4.97
N MET A 244 -5.17 -20.14 5.90
CA MET A 244 -5.83 -18.84 5.88
C MET A 244 -5.06 -17.78 5.08
N LEU A 245 -3.77 -17.95 4.83
CA LEU A 245 -2.93 -16.93 4.18
C LEU A 245 -3.46 -16.53 2.80
N LYS A 246 -3.79 -17.53 1.96
CA LYS A 246 -4.40 -17.28 0.65
C LYS A 246 -5.73 -16.55 0.75
N LYS A 247 -6.53 -16.81 1.78
CA LYS A 247 -7.83 -16.14 1.98
C LYS A 247 -7.61 -14.66 2.32
N ILE A 248 -6.67 -14.36 3.21
CA ILE A 248 -6.30 -12.98 3.58
C ILE A 248 -5.79 -12.22 2.36
N GLU A 249 -4.87 -12.82 1.60
CA GLU A 249 -4.28 -12.22 0.39
C GLU A 249 -5.34 -11.97 -0.70
N ASN A 250 -6.22 -12.94 -0.95
CA ASN A 250 -7.29 -12.80 -1.93
C ASN A 250 -8.33 -11.75 -1.53
N ALA A 251 -8.71 -11.70 -0.26
CA ALA A 251 -9.61 -10.67 0.25
C ALA A 251 -8.99 -9.29 0.02
N GLY A 252 -7.69 -9.14 0.30
CA GLY A 252 -7.00 -7.89 0.09
C GLY A 252 -6.92 -7.48 -1.38
N ALA A 253 -6.68 -8.42 -2.29
CA ALA A 253 -6.64 -8.16 -3.73
C ALA A 253 -7.98 -7.68 -4.29
N LYS A 254 -9.11 -8.24 -3.83
CA LYS A 254 -10.46 -7.80 -4.23
C LYS A 254 -10.73 -6.35 -3.82
N VAL A 255 -10.33 -6.00 -2.60
CA VAL A 255 -10.44 -4.63 -2.09
C VAL A 255 -9.61 -3.68 -2.94
N THR A 256 -8.36 -4.02 -3.24
CA THR A 256 -7.52 -3.21 -4.13
C THR A 256 -8.21 -3.01 -5.47
N ASP A 257 -8.69 -4.07 -6.10
CA ASP A 257 -9.34 -4.01 -7.42
C ASP A 257 -10.57 -3.10 -7.42
N PHE A 258 -11.42 -3.20 -6.40
CA PHE A 258 -12.55 -2.30 -6.22
C PHE A 258 -12.13 -0.83 -6.17
N LEU A 259 -11.10 -0.49 -5.39
CA LEU A 259 -10.65 0.89 -5.21
C LEU A 259 -10.02 1.47 -6.47
N LEU A 260 -9.30 0.63 -7.22
CA LEU A 260 -8.64 1.03 -8.45
C LEU A 260 -9.61 1.19 -9.62
N THR A 261 -10.66 0.38 -9.65
CA THR A 261 -11.72 0.45 -10.66
C THR A 261 -12.82 1.45 -10.29
N PHE A 262 -12.73 2.08 -9.11
CA PHE A 262 -13.69 3.09 -8.68
C PHE A 262 -13.76 4.24 -9.70
N PRO A 263 -14.91 4.47 -10.35
CA PRO A 263 -15.00 5.41 -11.46
C PRO A 263 -14.78 6.85 -10.99
N GLU A 264 -14.01 7.62 -11.76
CA GLU A 264 -13.68 9.02 -11.44
C GLU A 264 -14.91 9.91 -11.32
N ASN A 265 -15.98 9.61 -12.07
CA ASN A 265 -17.22 10.39 -12.08
C ASN A 265 -18.22 9.98 -10.99
N SER A 266 -17.91 9.00 -10.16
CA SER A 266 -18.85 8.51 -9.12
C SER A 266 -18.93 9.44 -7.91
N ALA A 267 -17.92 10.30 -7.73
CA ALA A 267 -17.85 11.19 -6.58
C ALA A 267 -18.95 12.26 -6.57
N SER A 268 -19.41 12.69 -7.75
CA SER A 268 -20.45 13.73 -7.87
C SER A 268 -21.89 13.20 -7.72
N THR A 269 -22.12 11.89 -7.86
CA THR A 269 -23.47 11.32 -7.82
C THR A 269 -23.97 10.93 -6.43
N VAL A 270 -23.09 10.90 -5.42
CA VAL A 270 -23.47 10.57 -4.04
C VAL A 270 -24.09 11.77 -3.32
N GLU A 271 -23.88 13.00 -3.79
CA GLU A 271 -24.24 14.23 -3.05
C GLU A 271 -25.74 14.60 -3.03
N GLU A 272 -26.65 13.94 -3.76
CA GLU A 272 -27.98 14.55 -4.00
C GLU A 272 -29.24 13.68 -3.88
N LYS A 273 -29.23 12.56 -3.15
CA LYS A 273 -30.49 11.83 -2.85
C LYS A 273 -31.13 12.19 -1.49
N GLY A 274 -30.62 13.21 -0.79
CA GLY A 274 -30.97 13.50 0.60
C GLY A 274 -31.31 14.94 0.98
N SER A 275 -31.73 15.83 0.06
CA SER A 275 -32.40 17.09 0.45
C SER A 275 -33.02 17.84 -0.72
N THR A 276 -34.31 17.63 -0.96
CA THR A 276 -35.12 18.61 -1.70
C THR A 276 -35.41 19.81 -0.80
N SER A 277 -34.56 20.82 -0.85
CA SER A 277 -34.95 22.22 -0.66
C SER A 277 -34.11 23.12 -1.56
N THR A 278 -34.75 23.54 -2.64
CA THR A 278 -34.24 24.44 -3.68
C THR A 278 -33.79 25.77 -3.10
N VAL A 279 -32.49 26.05 -3.18
CA VAL A 279 -31.96 27.43 -3.19
C VAL A 279 -30.99 27.52 -4.37
N GLU A 280 -31.42 28.24 -5.42
CA GLU A 280 -30.56 28.57 -6.56
C GLU A 280 -29.43 29.51 -6.11
N VAL A 281 -28.19 29.01 -6.06
CA VAL A 281 -27.00 29.84 -5.98
C VAL A 281 -26.22 29.69 -7.27
N LYS A 282 -26.21 30.76 -8.08
CA LYS A 282 -25.38 30.87 -9.28
C LYS A 282 -23.91 30.98 -8.88
N SER A 283 -23.13 29.91 -9.04
CA SER A 283 -21.67 29.97 -8.96
C SER A 283 -21.07 30.04 -10.37
N SER A 284 -20.05 30.89 -10.52
CA SER A 284 -19.40 31.19 -11.78
C SER A 284 -18.20 30.26 -11.97
N THR A 285 -18.23 29.47 -13.03
CA THR A 285 -17.17 28.56 -13.43
C THR A 285 -15.96 29.35 -13.92
N LYS A 286 -14.86 29.36 -13.16
CA LYS A 286 -13.54 29.73 -13.67
C LYS A 286 -12.81 28.46 -14.09
N SER A 287 -12.35 28.46 -15.34
CA SER A 287 -11.59 27.40 -15.98
C SER A 287 -10.26 27.16 -15.26
N ASN A 288 -10.04 25.93 -14.78
CA ASN A 288 -8.73 25.48 -14.31
C ASN A 288 -7.81 25.25 -15.51
N GLN A 289 -6.70 25.98 -15.50
CA GLN A 289 -5.60 25.87 -16.46
C GLN A 289 -4.68 24.74 -15.97
N GLU A 290 -4.49 23.70 -16.79
CA GLU A 290 -3.62 22.56 -16.50
C GLU A 290 -2.17 23.02 -16.23
N MET A 291 -1.73 22.94 -14.97
CA MET A 291 -0.33 23.03 -14.59
C MET A 291 0.28 21.62 -14.63
N LYS A 292 0.93 21.27 -15.74
CA LYS A 292 1.90 20.16 -15.78
C LYS A 292 3.23 20.66 -15.20
N GLY A 293 3.39 20.51 -13.89
CA GLY A 293 4.68 20.69 -13.22
C GLY A 293 5.35 19.34 -12.99
N ASP A 294 6.57 19.16 -13.51
CA ASP A 294 7.44 18.04 -13.15
C ASP A 294 7.74 18.10 -11.64
N LEU A 295 7.01 17.33 -10.83
CA LEU A 295 7.31 17.15 -9.41
C LEU A 295 8.57 16.28 -9.28
N LYS A 296 9.71 16.94 -9.05
CA LYS A 296 10.86 16.27 -8.43
C LYS A 296 10.54 16.08 -6.96
N VAL A 297 10.46 14.82 -6.51
CA VAL A 297 10.38 14.46 -5.09
C VAL A 297 11.63 15.03 -4.40
N ASP A 298 11.45 15.99 -3.49
CA ASP A 298 12.55 16.69 -2.83
C ASP A 298 13.10 15.82 -1.69
N GLU A 299 14.23 15.15 -1.94
CA GLU A 299 14.95 14.30 -0.96
C GLU A 299 15.38 15.08 0.30
N ARG A 300 15.40 16.41 0.26
CA ARG A 300 15.77 17.27 1.40
C ARG A 300 14.77 17.24 2.57
N TYR A 301 13.62 16.57 2.42
CA TYR A 301 12.63 16.44 3.48
C TYR A 301 13.17 15.75 4.74
N PHE A 302 13.95 14.68 4.58
CA PHE A 302 14.55 13.97 5.72
C PHE A 302 15.73 14.73 6.32
N GLU A 303 16.51 15.42 5.48
CA GLU A 303 17.62 16.26 5.94
C GLU A 303 17.12 17.46 6.76
N GLN A 304 15.97 18.05 6.39
CA GLN A 304 15.43 19.21 7.11
C GLN A 304 14.79 18.86 8.46
N LEU A 305 14.39 17.60 8.67
CA LEU A 305 13.96 17.10 9.99
C LEU A 305 15.13 16.76 10.92
N SER A 306 16.35 16.67 10.39
CA SER A 306 17.56 16.34 11.16
C SER A 306 18.31 17.58 11.68
N SER A 307 17.99 18.79 11.21
CA SER A 307 18.77 20.00 11.50
C SER A 307 18.31 20.81 12.72
N ASP A 308 17.19 20.45 13.37
CA ASP A 308 16.56 21.28 14.41
C ASP A 308 16.77 20.79 15.86
N ASP A 309 17.56 19.73 16.10
CA ASP A 309 17.80 19.19 17.45
C ASP A 309 19.24 19.44 17.94
N ASN A 310 19.53 20.68 18.34
CA ASN A 310 20.77 21.04 19.05
C ASN A 310 20.64 20.66 20.53
N THR A 311 20.97 19.41 20.86
CA THR A 311 21.25 18.99 22.24
C THR A 311 22.68 18.44 22.32
N GLU A 312 23.51 19.05 23.17
CA GLU A 312 24.87 18.63 23.50
C GLU A 312 24.88 17.20 24.05
N GLU A 313 25.60 16.29 23.39
CA GLU A 313 25.76 14.89 23.81
C GLU A 313 27.06 14.66 24.60
N ASP A 314 26.91 14.13 25.80
CA ASP A 314 27.96 13.50 26.60
C ASP A 314 28.18 12.05 26.13
N LYS A 315 29.45 11.69 25.88
CA LYS A 315 29.88 10.36 25.44
C LYS A 315 29.95 9.37 26.61
N ILE A 316 29.27 8.23 26.49
CA ILE A 316 29.49 7.05 27.34
C ILE A 316 29.77 5.84 26.43
N GLU A 317 30.91 5.19 26.64
CA GLU A 317 31.32 3.96 25.94
C GLU A 317 30.63 2.72 26.54
N PRO A 318 30.17 1.74 25.73
CA PRO A 318 29.69 0.47 26.23
C PRO A 318 30.79 -0.62 26.23
N SER A 319 30.77 -1.48 27.25
CA SER A 319 31.65 -2.64 27.40
C SER A 319 31.01 -3.93 26.89
N GLU A 320 31.83 -4.78 26.27
CA GLU A 320 31.51 -6.10 25.71
C GLU A 320 31.37 -7.20 26.77
N ASN A 321 30.54 -8.22 26.45
CA ASN A 321 30.58 -9.66 26.79
C ASN A 321 29.14 -10.21 26.65
N GLU A 322 28.82 -11.42 26.21
CA GLU A 322 29.53 -12.70 26.02
C GLU A 322 28.67 -13.60 25.12
N ALA A 323 29.30 -14.55 24.43
CA ALA A 323 28.70 -15.54 23.51
C ALA A 323 28.38 -16.87 24.20
N LEU A 324 27.34 -17.59 23.76
CA LEU A 324 27.08 -19.04 24.00
C LEU A 324 26.22 -19.55 22.83
N GLU A 325 26.77 -20.35 21.91
CA GLU A 325 26.83 -21.83 21.84
C GLU A 325 25.52 -22.51 21.35
N GLU A 326 25.65 -23.12 20.18
CA GLU A 326 24.68 -23.94 19.43
C GLU A 326 24.69 -25.39 19.96
N ASP A 327 23.56 -26.11 19.84
CA ASP A 327 23.59 -27.57 19.69
C ASP A 327 22.35 -28.12 18.96
N GLU A 328 22.60 -29.17 18.19
CA GLU A 328 21.80 -29.76 17.10
C GLU A 328 20.70 -30.76 17.52
N ALA A 329 19.82 -30.97 16.52
CA ALA A 329 18.63 -31.81 16.35
C ALA A 329 18.60 -33.26 16.87
N LEU A 330 17.37 -33.78 17.06
CA LEU A 330 16.95 -35.15 16.69
C LEU A 330 15.42 -35.24 16.46
N GLU A 331 15.03 -36.10 15.50
CA GLU A 331 13.72 -36.24 14.83
C GLU A 331 12.81 -37.38 15.38
N GLU A 332 11.54 -37.34 14.92
CA GLU A 332 10.49 -38.40 14.76
C GLU A 332 9.71 -38.91 16.01
N ASP A 333 8.41 -38.62 16.12
CA ASP A 333 7.27 -39.33 15.49
C ASP A 333 5.90 -38.67 15.89
N GLU A 334 5.08 -38.23 14.93
CA GLU A 334 3.78 -37.54 15.11
C GLU A 334 2.61 -38.35 14.52
N ALA A 335 1.48 -38.51 15.24
CA ALA A 335 0.22 -38.95 14.60
C ALA A 335 -1.13 -38.78 15.39
N LEU A 336 -1.32 -37.90 16.39
CA LEU A 336 -2.60 -37.96 17.16
C LEU A 336 -3.33 -36.69 17.62
N GLU A 337 -2.85 -35.46 17.40
CA GLU A 337 -3.53 -34.24 17.91
C GLU A 337 -4.24 -33.36 16.85
N GLU A 338 -4.41 -33.86 15.61
CA GLU A 338 -5.03 -33.09 14.50
C GLU A 338 -6.57 -32.96 14.60
N TYR A 339 -7.24 -33.63 15.54
CA TYR A 339 -8.70 -33.74 15.53
C TYR A 339 -9.46 -32.67 16.33
N GLU A 340 -8.86 -32.00 17.32
CA GLU A 340 -9.59 -31.03 18.16
C GLU A 340 -9.60 -29.60 17.59
N ALA A 341 -8.62 -29.23 16.76
CA ALA A 341 -8.59 -27.91 16.13
C ALA A 341 -9.71 -27.74 15.07
N LEU A 342 -10.18 -28.82 14.45
CA LEU A 342 -11.11 -28.79 13.30
C LEU A 342 -12.56 -28.38 13.65
N GLU A 343 -13.01 -28.53 14.90
CA GLU A 343 -14.38 -28.17 15.27
C GLU A 343 -14.58 -26.66 15.49
N GLU A 344 -13.53 -25.92 15.87
CA GLU A 344 -13.58 -24.45 16.02
C GLU A 344 -13.61 -23.74 14.64
N TYR A 345 -13.07 -24.36 13.58
CA TYR A 345 -13.04 -23.78 12.23
C TYR A 345 -14.37 -23.79 11.48
N LYS A 346 -15.34 -24.64 11.88
CA LYS A 346 -16.64 -24.68 11.21
C LYS A 346 -17.48 -23.42 11.44
N VAL A 347 -17.25 -22.72 12.55
CA VAL A 347 -17.91 -21.45 12.88
C VAL A 347 -17.44 -20.30 11.98
N LEU A 348 -16.21 -20.37 11.46
CA LEU A 348 -15.63 -19.35 10.57
C LEU A 348 -16.08 -19.46 9.10
N GLU A 349 -16.65 -20.59 8.67
CA GLU A 349 -17.16 -20.76 7.30
C GLU A 349 -18.54 -20.13 7.12
N ASP A 350 -19.40 -20.15 8.14
CA ASP A 350 -20.77 -19.61 8.08
C ASP A 350 -20.81 -18.07 8.07
N GLU A 351 -19.82 -17.39 8.67
CA GLU A 351 -19.70 -15.92 8.64
C GLU A 351 -19.28 -15.35 7.27
N GLN A 352 -18.76 -16.18 6.37
CA GLN A 352 -18.37 -15.75 5.01
C GLN A 352 -19.55 -15.68 4.02
N GLU A 353 -20.69 -16.33 4.30
CA GLU A 353 -21.88 -16.23 3.44
C GLU A 353 -22.55 -14.85 3.51
N ASP A 354 -22.50 -14.16 4.65
CA ASP A 354 -23.01 -12.79 4.76
C ASP A 354 -22.06 -11.76 4.11
N GLU A 355 -20.76 -12.09 4.00
CA GLU A 355 -19.78 -11.30 3.24
C GLU A 355 -20.03 -11.39 1.72
N LEU A 356 -20.48 -12.54 1.22
CA LEU A 356 -20.93 -12.73 -0.16
C LEU A 356 -22.18 -11.88 -0.50
N LYS A 357 -23.09 -11.65 0.46
CA LYS A 357 -24.25 -10.77 0.26
C LYS A 357 -23.87 -9.29 0.17
N SER A 358 -22.91 -8.85 0.98
CA SER A 358 -22.38 -7.47 0.84
C SER A 358 -21.57 -7.28 -0.46
N GLN A 359 -20.85 -8.31 -0.92
CA GLN A 359 -20.19 -8.33 -2.24
C GLN A 359 -21.19 -8.30 -3.41
N PHE A 360 -22.33 -9.00 -3.30
CA PHE A 360 -23.40 -8.95 -4.30
C PHE A 360 -23.99 -7.53 -4.45
N LEU A 361 -24.05 -6.75 -3.36
CA LEU A 361 -24.42 -5.34 -3.39
C LEU A 361 -23.40 -4.48 -4.18
N VAL A 362 -22.10 -4.77 -4.06
CA VAL A 362 -21.02 -4.06 -4.79
C VAL A 362 -21.04 -4.37 -6.29
N GLU A 363 -21.26 -5.64 -6.68
CA GLU A 363 -21.41 -6.05 -8.08
C GLU A 363 -22.72 -5.51 -8.70
N SER A 364 -23.80 -5.47 -7.91
CA SER A 364 -25.07 -4.86 -8.30
C SER A 364 -24.92 -3.34 -8.53
N LEU A 365 -24.20 -2.64 -7.65
CA LEU A 365 -23.94 -1.20 -7.76
C LEU A 365 -23.07 -0.85 -8.96
N THR A 366 -21.98 -1.59 -9.21
CA THR A 366 -21.12 -1.38 -10.40
C THR A 366 -21.88 -1.66 -11.70
N SER A 367 -22.79 -2.64 -11.69
CA SER A 367 -23.69 -2.92 -12.82
C SER A 367 -24.75 -1.83 -13.01
N SER A 368 -25.32 -1.30 -11.92
CA SER A 368 -26.35 -0.26 -11.97
C SER A 368 -25.77 1.10 -12.41
N ILE A 369 -24.58 1.47 -11.93
CA ILE A 369 -23.86 2.69 -12.35
C ILE A 369 -23.47 2.59 -13.84
N LYS A 370 -23.02 1.42 -14.31
CA LYS A 370 -22.76 1.17 -15.74
C LYS A 370 -24.02 1.30 -16.58
N ALA A 371 -25.17 0.79 -16.12
CA ALA A 371 -26.43 0.85 -16.85
C ALA A 371 -26.99 2.28 -16.96
N GLU A 372 -26.83 3.10 -15.92
CA GLU A 372 -27.29 4.49 -15.90
C GLU A 372 -26.43 5.40 -16.81
N LEU A 373 -25.12 5.16 -16.87
CA LEU A 373 -24.21 5.87 -17.79
C LEU A 373 -24.50 5.58 -19.27
N ILE A 374 -24.91 4.35 -19.60
CA ILE A 374 -25.22 3.96 -20.98
C ILE A 374 -26.52 4.63 -21.47
N ASN A 375 -27.50 4.81 -20.58
CA ASN A 375 -28.79 5.42 -20.94
C ASN A 375 -28.71 6.94 -21.15
N HIS A 376 -27.74 7.64 -20.55
CA HIS A 376 -27.59 9.09 -20.74
C HIS A 376 -26.71 9.51 -21.94
N SER A 377 -26.11 8.57 -22.67
CA SER A 377 -25.26 8.86 -23.85
C SER A 377 -25.99 8.81 -25.21
N THR A 378 -27.33 8.69 -25.23
CA THR A 378 -28.11 8.69 -26.48
C THR A 378 -28.84 10.01 -26.73
N SER A 379 -28.09 11.11 -26.86
CA SER A 379 -28.59 12.30 -27.55
C SER A 379 -27.50 12.87 -28.46
N SER A 380 -27.55 12.47 -29.73
CA SER A 380 -26.71 13.01 -30.80
C SER A 380 -27.07 14.45 -31.14
N PRO A 381 -26.09 15.36 -31.30
CA PRO A 381 -26.18 16.45 -32.24
C PRO A 381 -25.45 16.07 -33.53
N GLN A 382 -26.21 15.99 -34.62
CA GLN A 382 -25.68 16.02 -35.97
C GLN A 382 -24.93 17.34 -36.19
N ASN A 383 -23.64 17.30 -36.56
CA ASN A 383 -23.06 18.35 -37.41
C ASN A 383 -21.69 17.99 -38.04
N ARG A 384 -21.70 18.11 -39.38
CA ARG A 384 -20.67 18.60 -40.30
C ARG A 384 -19.35 17.84 -40.43
N SER A 385 -19.34 17.05 -41.51
CA SER A 385 -18.20 16.61 -42.30
C SER A 385 -17.20 17.75 -42.57
N ILE A 386 -16.00 17.62 -42.01
CA ILE A 386 -14.79 18.30 -42.48
C ILE A 386 -13.99 17.28 -43.27
N ASP A 387 -13.76 17.62 -44.53
CA ASP A 387 -12.97 16.87 -45.50
C ASP A 387 -11.49 16.91 -45.08
N VAL A 388 -10.99 15.75 -44.60
CA VAL A 388 -9.60 15.57 -44.19
C VAL A 388 -8.87 14.84 -45.32
N SER A 389 -7.93 15.57 -45.90
CA SER A 389 -6.96 15.14 -46.90
C SER A 389 -6.43 13.74 -46.63
N SER A 390 -6.48 12.90 -47.65
CA SER A 390 -6.13 11.49 -47.62
C SER A 390 -4.71 11.24 -47.06
N PRO A 391 -4.52 10.26 -46.17
CA PRO A 391 -3.19 9.83 -45.75
C PRO A 391 -2.49 9.15 -46.93
N VAL A 392 -1.26 9.57 -47.20
CA VAL A 392 -0.35 8.93 -48.16
C VAL A 392 -0.18 7.47 -47.74
N PRO A 393 -0.42 6.48 -48.62
CA PRO A 393 -0.24 5.08 -48.29
C PRO A 393 1.26 4.81 -48.10
N VAL A 394 1.66 4.61 -46.84
CA VAL A 394 3.00 4.14 -46.50
C VAL A 394 3.12 2.71 -47.01
N ASN A 395 3.98 2.53 -48.00
CA ASN A 395 4.21 1.27 -48.70
C ASN A 395 4.77 0.22 -47.70
N PRO A 396 4.06 -0.88 -47.39
CA PRO A 396 4.41 -1.80 -46.30
C PRO A 396 5.56 -2.77 -46.64
N SER A 397 6.24 -2.62 -47.78
CA SER A 397 7.12 -3.66 -48.32
C SER A 397 8.58 -3.63 -47.83
N HIS A 398 8.94 -2.78 -46.87
CA HIS A 398 10.31 -2.74 -46.31
C HIS A 398 10.34 -2.43 -44.80
N VAL A 399 9.45 -3.05 -44.02
CA VAL A 399 9.79 -3.26 -42.60
C VAL A 399 10.85 -4.34 -42.58
N ARG A 400 12.13 -3.93 -42.59
CA ARG A 400 13.23 -4.84 -42.26
C ARG A 400 12.90 -5.48 -40.92
N ASP A 401 13.12 -6.79 -40.80
CA ASP A 401 13.01 -7.51 -39.53
C ASP A 401 14.08 -6.97 -38.57
N ALA A 402 13.76 -5.87 -37.88
CA ALA A 402 14.64 -5.31 -36.87
C ALA A 402 14.81 -6.36 -35.77
N LYS A 403 16.06 -6.62 -35.39
CA LYS A 403 16.39 -7.66 -34.42
C LYS A 403 15.79 -7.31 -33.06
N GLY A 404 15.41 -8.36 -32.32
CA GLY A 404 14.98 -8.23 -30.94
C GLY A 404 13.55 -7.69 -30.72
N ILE A 405 12.75 -7.51 -31.78
CA ILE A 405 11.33 -7.14 -31.64
C ILE A 405 10.58 -8.17 -30.80
N GLU A 406 10.68 -9.44 -31.16
CA GLU A 406 9.99 -10.54 -30.47
C GLU A 406 10.37 -10.62 -28.98
N THR A 407 11.65 -10.42 -28.65
CA THR A 407 12.11 -10.42 -27.25
C THR A 407 11.45 -9.31 -26.44
N VAL A 408 11.33 -8.10 -27.01
CA VAL A 408 10.67 -6.97 -26.32
C VAL A 408 9.15 -7.19 -26.25
N GLU A 409 8.53 -7.76 -27.28
CA GLU A 409 7.09 -8.10 -27.29
C GLU A 409 6.76 -9.16 -26.23
N ASN A 410 7.57 -10.21 -26.10
CA ASN A 410 7.42 -11.22 -25.05
C ASN A 410 7.54 -10.62 -23.66
N GLU A 411 8.44 -9.65 -23.44
CA GLU A 411 8.56 -8.97 -22.16
C GLU A 411 7.35 -8.06 -21.87
N ILE A 412 6.77 -7.39 -22.88
CA ILE A 412 5.50 -6.66 -22.77
C ILE A 412 4.36 -7.61 -22.36
N GLU A 413 4.26 -8.77 -23.01
CA GLU A 413 3.25 -9.78 -22.70
C GLU A 413 3.42 -10.36 -21.30
N ARG A 414 4.66 -10.68 -20.90
CA ARG A 414 4.99 -11.13 -19.55
C ARG A 414 4.56 -10.11 -18.51
N LEU A 415 4.87 -8.83 -18.72
CA LEU A 415 4.46 -7.75 -17.82
C LEU A 415 2.93 -7.64 -17.72
N ARG A 416 2.20 -7.77 -18.83
CA ARG A 416 0.73 -7.75 -18.84
C ARG A 416 0.10 -8.99 -18.21
N ALA A 417 0.80 -10.12 -18.25
CA ALA A 417 0.35 -11.36 -17.62
C ALA A 417 0.55 -11.37 -16.10
N LEU A 418 1.35 -10.45 -15.54
CA LEU A 418 1.50 -10.32 -14.08
C LEU A 418 0.15 -9.95 -13.46
N ARG A 419 -0.33 -10.81 -12.56
CA ARG A 419 -1.54 -10.57 -11.76
C ARG A 419 -1.18 -10.09 -10.35
N GLY A 420 -2.18 -9.57 -9.64
CA GLY A 420 -2.05 -9.11 -8.27
C GLY A 420 -1.70 -7.62 -8.17
N PHE A 421 -1.31 -7.21 -6.97
CA PHE A 421 -1.07 -5.81 -6.59
C PHE A 421 -0.06 -5.09 -7.51
N PHE A 422 0.96 -5.84 -7.95
CA PHE A 422 1.98 -5.38 -8.88
C PHE A 422 1.52 -5.30 -10.36
N SER A 423 0.28 -5.63 -10.72
CA SER A 423 -0.16 -5.68 -12.13
C SER A 423 -0.33 -4.30 -12.80
N ILE A 424 -0.64 -3.25 -12.03
CA ILE A 424 -0.91 -1.90 -12.57
C ILE A 424 0.37 -1.24 -13.03
N GLY A 425 1.39 -1.22 -12.16
CA GLY A 425 2.73 -0.78 -12.53
C GLY A 425 3.30 -1.64 -13.66
N ALA A 426 2.87 -2.90 -13.79
CA ALA A 426 3.24 -3.77 -14.92
C ALA A 426 2.63 -3.28 -16.22
N SER A 427 1.31 -3.04 -16.22
CA SER A 427 0.57 -2.63 -17.40
C SER A 427 1.01 -1.26 -17.88
N SER A 428 1.15 -0.29 -16.97
CA SER A 428 1.68 1.05 -17.28
C SER A 428 3.09 0.98 -17.88
N LYS A 429 3.99 0.19 -17.28
CA LYS A 429 5.34 -0.04 -17.83
C LYS A 429 5.30 -0.75 -19.18
N ALA A 430 4.47 -1.78 -19.34
CA ALA A 430 4.29 -2.50 -20.59
C ALA A 430 3.82 -1.57 -21.72
N ASP A 431 2.92 -0.62 -21.41
CA ASP A 431 2.45 0.36 -22.37
C ASP A 431 3.53 1.37 -22.75
N LYS A 432 4.36 1.82 -21.80
CA LYS A 432 5.54 2.66 -22.09
C LYS A 432 6.57 1.94 -22.97
N ILE A 433 6.89 0.67 -22.66
CA ILE A 433 7.78 -0.16 -23.48
C ILE A 433 7.18 -0.33 -24.88
N LYS A 434 5.87 -0.60 -24.99
CA LYS A 434 5.17 -0.74 -26.28
C LYS A 434 5.22 0.55 -27.10
N GLN A 435 5.02 1.71 -26.48
CA GLN A 435 5.15 3.01 -27.15
C GLN A 435 6.58 3.26 -27.65
N ALA A 436 7.59 2.99 -26.81
CA ALA A 436 8.99 3.12 -27.20
C ALA A 436 9.37 2.16 -28.35
N LEU A 437 8.90 0.91 -28.28
CA LEU A 437 9.10 -0.09 -29.34
C LEU A 437 8.49 0.36 -30.68
N ASN A 438 7.28 0.89 -30.67
CA ASN A 438 6.63 1.40 -31.88
C ASN A 438 7.39 2.59 -32.50
N ALA A 439 7.95 3.46 -31.65
CA ALA A 439 8.81 4.55 -32.11
C ALA A 439 10.10 4.01 -32.74
N ALA A 440 10.76 3.03 -32.10
CA ALA A 440 11.98 2.41 -32.62
C ALA A 440 11.75 1.69 -33.97
N LYS A 441 10.62 0.98 -34.12
CA LYS A 441 10.19 0.37 -35.39
C LYS A 441 10.05 1.42 -36.50
N SER A 442 9.49 2.58 -36.17
CA SER A 442 9.29 3.69 -37.12
C SER A 442 10.59 4.39 -37.52
N SER A 443 11.59 4.39 -36.63
CA SER A 443 12.92 4.99 -36.88
C SER A 443 13.91 4.05 -37.59
N MET A 444 13.47 2.87 -38.05
CA MET A 444 14.31 1.89 -38.77
C MET A 444 15.57 1.47 -38.01
N ILE A 445 15.48 1.32 -36.68
CA ILE A 445 16.59 0.86 -35.85
C ILE A 445 16.90 -0.62 -36.15
N GLU A 446 18.19 -0.97 -36.29
CA GLU A 446 18.62 -2.33 -36.65
C GLU A 446 18.32 -3.37 -35.55
N ASP A 447 18.50 -3.00 -34.28
CA ASP A 447 18.20 -3.83 -33.12
C ASP A 447 17.51 -2.98 -32.06
N VAL A 448 16.20 -3.21 -31.87
CA VAL A 448 15.37 -2.38 -30.99
C VAL A 448 15.76 -2.52 -29.52
N ARG A 449 16.44 -3.60 -29.13
CA ARG A 449 16.93 -3.81 -27.74
C ARG A 449 18.06 -2.86 -27.36
N LYS A 450 18.71 -2.27 -28.36
CA LYS A 450 19.76 -1.26 -28.20
C LYS A 450 19.24 0.17 -28.32
N ASP A 451 17.98 0.35 -28.73
CA ASP A 451 17.39 1.69 -28.79
C ASP A 451 17.34 2.32 -27.39
N LYS A 452 17.76 3.58 -27.31
CA LYS A 452 17.85 4.29 -26.02
C LYS A 452 16.48 4.40 -25.35
N LYS A 453 15.42 4.73 -26.10
CA LYS A 453 14.08 4.92 -25.51
C LYS A 453 13.47 3.60 -25.06
N VAL A 454 13.67 2.53 -25.84
CA VAL A 454 13.27 1.18 -25.44
C VAL A 454 14.00 0.75 -24.17
N ARG A 455 15.32 0.97 -24.10
CA ARG A 455 16.11 0.67 -22.90
C ARG A 455 15.71 1.52 -21.70
N ASP A 456 15.48 2.82 -21.87
CA ASP A 456 15.02 3.70 -20.81
C ASP A 456 13.66 3.23 -20.24
N ALA A 457 12.71 2.84 -21.12
CA ALA A 457 11.42 2.29 -20.71
C ALA A 457 11.54 0.91 -20.02
N LEU A 458 12.44 0.05 -20.48
CA LEU A 458 12.74 -1.24 -19.83
C LEU A 458 13.43 -1.05 -18.48
N ALA A 459 14.30 -0.05 -18.37
CA ALA A 459 15.07 0.30 -17.18
C ALA A 459 14.22 1.00 -16.11
N GLU A 460 13.09 1.58 -16.50
CA GLU A 460 12.18 2.27 -15.58
C GLU A 460 11.77 1.34 -14.44
N HIS A 461 12.29 1.59 -13.25
CA HIS A 461 11.91 0.83 -12.06
C HIS A 461 10.55 1.29 -11.58
N ARG A 462 9.84 0.35 -10.94
CA ARG A 462 8.59 0.70 -10.25
C ARG A 462 8.86 1.37 -8.93
N LEU A 463 9.89 0.95 -8.21
CA LEU A 463 10.36 1.67 -7.04
C LEU A 463 11.37 2.70 -7.51
N PHE A 464 11.31 3.91 -6.96
CA PHE A 464 12.39 4.87 -7.10
C PHE A 464 13.73 4.16 -6.91
N GLY A 465 14.63 4.33 -7.88
CA GLY A 465 15.96 3.72 -7.87
C GLY A 465 16.84 4.36 -6.81
N PHE A 466 16.52 4.15 -5.53
CA PHE A 466 17.19 4.76 -4.39
C PHE A 466 18.66 4.36 -4.25
N PHE A 467 19.15 3.43 -5.09
CA PHE A 467 20.58 3.12 -5.15
C PHE A 467 21.20 3.07 -6.54
N GLY A 468 20.49 3.32 -7.65
CA GLY A 468 21.10 3.31 -9.01
C GLY A 468 21.88 2.04 -9.41
N LEU A 469 21.93 1.01 -8.56
CA LEU A 469 22.81 -0.16 -8.67
C LEU A 469 22.09 -1.40 -9.21
N LYS A 470 20.76 -1.46 -9.13
CA LYS A 470 19.98 -2.59 -9.65
C LYS A 470 19.42 -2.27 -11.04
N LYS A 471 19.63 -3.15 -12.01
CA LYS A 471 18.92 -3.12 -13.30
C LYS A 471 17.49 -3.63 -13.08
N ALA A 472 16.50 -3.00 -13.71
CA ALA A 472 15.14 -3.51 -13.70
C ALA A 472 15.09 -4.91 -14.31
N ASN A 473 14.33 -5.85 -13.74
CA ASN A 473 14.24 -7.24 -14.24
C ASN A 473 13.92 -7.31 -15.75
N ALA A 474 13.06 -6.40 -16.23
CA ALA A 474 12.75 -6.29 -17.66
C ALA A 474 13.98 -5.95 -18.51
N LEU A 475 14.83 -5.01 -18.06
CA LEU A 475 16.08 -4.71 -18.74
C LEU A 475 17.08 -5.86 -18.61
N ARG A 476 17.13 -6.52 -17.45
CA ARG A 476 18.00 -7.67 -17.20
C ARG A 476 17.70 -8.82 -18.18
N HIS A 477 16.44 -9.19 -18.39
CA HIS A 477 16.07 -10.23 -19.36
C HIS A 477 16.49 -9.88 -20.79
N ILE A 478 16.39 -8.60 -21.17
CA ILE A 478 16.83 -8.13 -22.48
C ILE A 478 18.37 -8.19 -22.61
N ASP A 479 19.09 -7.85 -21.54
CA ASP A 479 20.56 -7.97 -21.51
C ASP A 479 21.01 -9.44 -21.57
N GLU A 480 20.35 -10.34 -20.82
CA GLU A 480 20.60 -11.80 -20.85
C GLU A 480 20.35 -12.37 -22.26
N ALA A 481 19.26 -11.97 -22.93
CA ALA A 481 18.98 -12.38 -24.30
C ALA A 481 20.04 -11.87 -25.30
N LEU A 482 20.55 -10.65 -25.09
CA LEU A 482 21.63 -10.08 -25.91
C LEU A 482 22.97 -10.79 -25.68
N GLU A 483 23.24 -11.27 -24.48
CA GLU A 483 24.44 -12.05 -24.16
C GLU A 483 24.38 -13.45 -24.76
N ALA A 484 23.26 -14.17 -24.60
CA ALA A 484 23.05 -15.48 -25.19
C ALA A 484 23.21 -15.50 -26.72
N GLU A 485 22.76 -14.46 -27.42
CA GLU A 485 22.97 -14.31 -28.87
C GLU A 485 24.42 -14.09 -29.28
N LYS A 486 25.24 -13.47 -28.41
CA LYS A 486 26.67 -13.30 -28.69
C LYS A 486 27.40 -14.62 -28.57
N ASP A 487 27.07 -15.40 -27.54
CA ASP A 487 27.69 -16.70 -27.28
C ASP A 487 27.38 -17.71 -28.40
N ASN A 488 26.14 -17.72 -28.91
CA ASN A 488 25.75 -18.56 -30.05
C ASN A 488 26.42 -18.17 -31.38
N LYS A 489 27.03 -16.98 -31.49
CA LYS A 489 27.80 -16.59 -32.69
C LYS A 489 29.28 -16.96 -32.60
N LEU A 490 29.74 -17.33 -31.41
CA LEU A 490 31.13 -17.74 -31.15
C LEU A 490 31.31 -19.26 -31.27
N GLN A 491 30.20 -20.02 -31.31
CA GLN A 491 30.15 -21.44 -31.68
C GLN A 491 29.98 -21.58 -33.20
#